data_AF-A0A536YP74-F1
#
_entry.id   AF-A0A536YP74-F1
#
_cell.length_a   1.000
_cell.length_b   1.000
_cell.length_c   1.000
_cell.angle_alpha   90.00
_cell.angle_beta   90.00
_cell.angle_gamma   90.00
#
_symmetry.space_group_name_H-M   'P 1'
#
loop_
_entity.id
_entity.type
_entity.pdbx_description
1 polymer ?
#
loop_
_entity_poly.entity_id
_entity_poly.type
_entity_poly.pdbx_seq_one_letter_code
_entity_poly.pdbx_strand_id
1 'polypeptide(L)'
;MKPILGSPLPYLAALALLVVTPAFAHDAAPGAAPTSTVALDPGLGSLHHPVSTRDRQAQAYFDQGLKLVFAFNHEAAIQSFARAAELDPSLAMAHWGIALSLGPNINRPMDANAHKAAYEA
;
A
#
# COMPACT_ATOMS: atom_id res chain seq x y z
N MET A 1 64.17 35.65 34.80
CA MET A 1 63.26 36.68 34.23
C MET A 1 62.05 35.95 33.65
N LYS A 2 60.83 36.25 34.11
CA LYS A 2 59.53 35.81 33.53
C LYS A 2 59.10 36.87 32.48
N PRO A 3 58.35 36.53 31.42
CA PRO A 3 56.88 36.36 31.51
C PRO A 3 56.37 35.14 30.70
N ILE A 4 55.33 34.38 31.06
CA ILE A 4 53.87 34.63 31.18
C ILE A 4 53.21 35.17 29.88
N LEU A 5 52.60 34.28 29.08
CA LEU A 5 51.34 34.45 28.27
C LEU A 5 51.21 33.20 27.35
N GLY A 6 50.09 32.53 27.10
CA GLY A 6 48.69 32.70 27.42
C GLY A 6 47.92 31.39 27.13
N SER A 7 46.68 31.35 27.60
CA SER A 7 45.66 30.29 27.73
C SER A 7 45.45 29.29 26.57
N PRO A 8 44.82 28.13 26.83
CA PRO A 8 44.56 27.08 25.84
C PRO A 8 43.37 27.43 24.93
N LEU A 9 43.49 27.12 23.64
CA LEU A 9 42.34 27.07 22.73
C LEU A 9 41.53 25.79 23.04
N PRO A 10 40.23 25.91 23.43
CA PRO A 10 39.32 24.79 23.46
C PRO A 10 38.79 24.52 22.04
N TYR A 11 37.96 23.48 21.86
CA TYR A 11 37.31 23.07 20.61
C TYR A 11 38.07 22.02 19.77
N LEU A 12 38.27 20.84 20.36
CA LEU A 12 38.09 19.61 19.58
C LEU A 12 36.59 19.46 19.31
N ALA A 13 36.24 19.70 18.06
CA ALA A 13 34.88 19.62 17.54
C ALA A 13 34.33 18.18 17.63
N ALA A 14 33.13 18.10 18.20
CA ALA A 14 32.04 17.18 17.90
C ALA A 14 32.38 15.70 17.64
N LEU A 15 32.19 14.89 18.69
CA LEU A 15 31.86 13.48 18.56
C LEU A 15 30.52 13.38 17.80
N ALA A 16 30.55 12.97 16.54
CA ALA A 16 29.32 12.66 15.80
C ALA A 16 28.73 11.36 16.38
N LEU A 17 27.68 11.49 17.20
CA LEU A 17 26.87 10.36 17.61
C LEU A 17 26.13 9.85 16.37
N LEU A 18 26.59 8.73 15.82
CA LEU A 18 25.83 7.98 14.82
C LEU A 18 24.60 7.39 15.53
N VAL A 19 23.47 8.10 15.49
CA VAL A 19 22.20 7.52 15.93
C VAL A 19 21.80 6.50 14.87
N VAL A 20 22.16 5.23 15.11
CA VAL A 20 21.52 4.10 14.43
C VAL A 20 20.10 4.09 14.94
N THR A 21 19.17 4.64 14.17
CA THR A 21 17.75 4.36 14.39
C THR A 21 17.55 2.88 14.11
N PRO A 22 17.09 2.07 15.09
CA PRO A 22 16.50 0.79 14.71
C PRO A 22 15.29 1.15 13.85
N ALA A 23 15.28 0.70 12.60
CA ALA A 23 14.07 0.66 11.81
C ALA A 23 13.10 -0.20 12.64
N PHE A 24 12.16 0.44 13.33
CA PHE A 24 11.11 -0.27 14.02
C PHE A 24 10.42 -1.15 12.98
N ALA A 25 10.41 -2.45 13.27
CA ALA A 25 9.64 -3.43 12.54
C ALA A 25 8.23 -2.87 12.31
N HIS A 26 7.79 -2.87 11.06
CA HIS A 26 6.40 -2.60 10.74
C HIS A 26 5.62 -3.87 11.09
N ASP A 27 5.38 -4.09 12.38
CA ASP A 27 4.25 -4.92 12.79
C ASP A 27 3.00 -4.16 12.38
N ALA A 28 2.59 -4.37 11.13
CA ALA A 28 1.29 -3.91 10.66
C ALA A 28 0.25 -4.51 11.60
N ALA A 29 -0.38 -3.67 12.40
CA ALA A 29 -1.49 -4.08 13.25
C ALA A 29 -2.54 -4.76 12.35
N PRO A 30 -3.03 -5.96 12.70
CA PRO A 30 -4.09 -6.59 11.94
C PRO A 30 -5.34 -5.71 12.06
N GLY A 31 -5.66 -4.98 10.99
CA GLY A 31 -6.86 -4.13 10.90
C GLY A 31 -6.63 -2.64 10.60
N ALA A 32 -5.40 -2.15 10.47
CA ALA A 32 -5.18 -0.80 9.96
C ALA A 32 -5.39 -0.79 8.44
N ALA A 33 -6.56 -0.32 7.98
CA ALA A 33 -6.79 -0.06 6.57
C ALA A 33 -5.74 0.95 6.05
N PRO A 34 -4.99 0.65 4.98
CA PRO A 34 -4.03 1.61 4.44
C PRO A 34 -4.77 2.84 3.92
N THR A 35 -4.61 3.98 4.60
CA THR A 35 -5.13 5.29 4.21
C THR A 35 -4.31 5.94 3.08
N SER A 36 -3.71 5.14 2.20
CA SER A 36 -3.12 5.63 0.96
C SER A 36 -4.21 5.68 -0.09
N THR A 37 -4.67 6.87 -0.46
CA THR A 37 -5.57 7.04 -1.62
C THR A 37 -4.91 6.43 -2.86
N VAL A 38 -5.49 5.34 -3.36
CA VAL A 38 -5.05 4.68 -4.59
C VAL A 38 -5.22 5.64 -5.75
N ALA A 39 -4.16 5.92 -6.49
CA ALA A 39 -4.23 6.71 -7.72
C ALA A 39 -4.54 5.82 -8.93
N LEU A 40 -5.22 6.39 -9.92
CA LEU A 40 -5.33 5.75 -11.24
C LEU A 40 -4.00 5.87 -11.99
N ASP A 41 -3.51 4.76 -12.52
CA ASP A 41 -2.29 4.66 -13.32
C ASP A 41 -2.62 4.42 -14.80
N PRO A 42 -2.42 5.42 -15.68
CA PRO A 42 -2.65 5.26 -17.12
C PRO A 42 -1.65 4.32 -17.81
N GLY A 43 -0.55 3.95 -17.15
CA GLY A 43 0.51 3.08 -17.67
C GLY A 43 0.17 1.59 -17.66
N LEU A 44 -0.94 1.17 -17.05
CA LEU A 44 -1.34 -0.24 -16.91
C LEU A 44 -2.01 -0.84 -18.16
N GLY A 45 -2.00 -0.11 -19.28
CA GLY A 45 -2.61 -0.52 -20.55
C GLY A 45 -4.10 -0.20 -20.64
N SER A 46 -4.74 -0.73 -21.68
CA SER A 46 -6.08 -0.30 -22.15
C SER A 46 -7.22 -1.26 -21.86
N LEU A 47 -7.00 -2.31 -21.05
CA LEU A 47 -8.06 -3.25 -20.66
C LEU A 47 -9.26 -2.48 -20.07
N HIS A 48 -10.45 -2.82 -20.55
CA HIS A 48 -11.71 -2.32 -20.05
C HIS A 48 -12.70 -3.49 -19.97
N HIS A 49 -13.39 -3.62 -18.84
CA HIS A 49 -14.43 -4.63 -18.65
C HIS A 49 -15.69 -3.95 -18.09
N PRO A 50 -16.75 -3.77 -18.90
CA PRO A 50 -17.93 -3.05 -18.45
C PRO A 50 -18.61 -3.80 -17.29
N VAL A 51 -18.87 -3.08 -16.21
CA VAL A 51 -19.65 -3.57 -15.07
C VAL A 51 -20.88 -2.70 -14.85
N SER A 52 -21.76 -3.09 -13.92
CA SER A 52 -23.08 -2.46 -13.75
C SER A 52 -23.07 -1.04 -13.17
N THR A 53 -21.89 -0.51 -12.81
CA THR A 53 -21.80 0.83 -12.23
C THR A 53 -22.10 1.92 -13.26
N ARG A 54 -22.66 3.03 -12.78
CA ARG A 54 -22.81 4.26 -13.55
C ARG A 54 -21.76 5.31 -13.18
N ASP A 55 -20.99 5.06 -12.13
CA ASP A 55 -19.90 5.95 -11.72
C ASP A 55 -18.66 5.65 -12.58
N ARG A 56 -18.23 6.65 -13.36
CA ARG A 56 -17.09 6.50 -14.27
C ARG A 56 -15.77 6.27 -13.52
N GLN A 57 -15.62 6.79 -12.31
CA GLN A 57 -14.43 6.54 -11.49
C GLN A 57 -14.47 5.14 -10.89
N ALA A 58 -15.63 4.66 -10.42
CA ALA A 58 -15.77 3.28 -9.95
C ALA A 58 -15.42 2.27 -11.07
N GLN A 59 -15.90 2.51 -12.30
CA GLN A 59 -15.53 1.72 -13.47
C GLN A 59 -14.01 1.75 -13.72
N ALA A 60 -13.37 2.92 -13.65
CA ALA A 60 -11.94 3.06 -13.89
C ALA A 60 -11.10 2.32 -12.83
N TYR A 61 -11.49 2.37 -11.56
CA TYR A 61 -10.83 1.63 -10.49
C TYR A 61 -11.05 0.12 -10.59
N PHE A 62 -12.24 -0.33 -11.02
CA PHE A 62 -12.49 -1.73 -11.32
C PHE A 62 -11.58 -2.22 -12.46
N ASP A 63 -11.48 -1.46 -13.56
CA ASP A 63 -10.61 -1.79 -14.69
C ASP A 63 -9.13 -1.84 -14.26
N GLN A 64 -8.69 -0.90 -13.42
CA GLN A 64 -7.34 -0.91 -12.84
C GLN A 64 -7.11 -2.16 -11.98
N GLY A 65 -8.05 -2.51 -11.11
CA GLY A 65 -7.98 -3.72 -10.30
C GLY A 65 -7.80 -4.97 -11.15
N LEU A 66 -8.57 -5.10 -12.25
CA LEU A 66 -8.48 -6.24 -13.15
C LEU A 66 -7.13 -6.31 -13.89
N LYS A 67 -6.59 -5.16 -14.33
CA LYS A 67 -5.24 -5.08 -14.91
C LYS A 67 -4.18 -5.56 -13.92
N LEU A 68 -4.29 -5.14 -12.66
CA LEU A 68 -3.35 -5.49 -11.60
C LEU A 68 -3.44 -6.98 -11.22
N VAL A 69 -4.63 -7.57 -11.24
CA VAL A 69 -4.80 -9.04 -11.12
C VAL A 69 -4.02 -9.75 -12.22
N PHE A 70 -4.17 -9.34 -13.48
CA PHE A 70 -3.44 -9.95 -14.60
C PHE A 70 -1.94 -9.66 -14.59
N ALA A 71 -1.51 -8.59 -13.92
CA ALA A 71 -0.11 -8.27 -13.66
C ALA A 71 0.43 -8.95 -12.38
N PHE A 72 -0.34 -9.80 -11.71
CA PHE A 72 0.00 -10.48 -10.45
C PHE A 72 0.29 -9.53 -9.27
N ASN A 73 -0.21 -8.29 -9.31
CA ASN A 73 -0.14 -7.34 -8.21
C ASN A 73 -1.45 -7.34 -7.40
N HIS A 74 -1.62 -8.37 -6.58
CA HIS A 74 -2.85 -8.62 -5.83
C HIS A 74 -3.15 -7.53 -4.78
N GLU A 75 -2.13 -7.01 -4.10
CA GLU A 75 -2.33 -5.98 -3.07
C GLU A 75 -2.87 -4.69 -3.68
N ALA A 76 -2.25 -4.19 -4.75
CA ALA A 76 -2.73 -3.00 -5.43
C ALA A 76 -4.09 -3.23 -6.13
N ALA A 77 -4.36 -4.47 -6.57
CA ALA A 77 -5.67 -4.83 -7.10
C ALA A 77 -6.77 -4.72 -6.03
N ILE A 78 -6.54 -5.26 -4.82
CA ILE A 78 -7.48 -5.16 -3.68
C ILE A 78 -7.78 -3.69 -3.39
N GLN A 79 -6.75 -2.85 -3.29
CA GLN A 79 -6.96 -1.43 -2.98
C GLN A 79 -7.75 -0.73 -4.11
N SER A 80 -7.51 -1.09 -5.37
CA SER A 80 -8.26 -0.53 -6.51
C SER A 80 -9.73 -0.96 -6.48
N PHE A 81 -10.01 -2.24 -6.24
CA PHE A 81 -11.38 -2.72 -6.11
C PHE A 81 -12.10 -2.14 -4.88
N ALA A 82 -11.41 -2.00 -3.75
CA ALA A 82 -11.94 -1.33 -2.56
C ALA A 82 -12.32 0.12 -2.89
N ARG A 83 -11.49 0.85 -3.63
CA ARG A 83 -11.83 2.21 -4.08
C ARG A 83 -13.04 2.24 -5.01
N ALA A 84 -13.21 1.24 -5.88
CA ALA A 84 -14.41 1.11 -6.70
C ALA A 84 -15.67 0.87 -5.84
N ALA A 85 -15.58 0.01 -4.82
CA ALA A 85 -16.66 -0.25 -3.87
C ALA A 85 -17.00 0.97 -2.98
N GLU A 86 -16.01 1.79 -2.62
CA GLU A 86 -16.26 3.05 -1.91
C GLU A 86 -17.06 4.05 -2.75
N LEU A 87 -16.79 4.09 -4.06
CA LEU A 87 -17.46 4.99 -5.01
C LEU A 87 -18.86 4.48 -5.39
N ASP A 88 -19.02 3.17 -5.55
CA ASP A 88 -20.30 2.51 -5.77
C ASP A 88 -20.45 1.29 -4.85
N PRO A 89 -21.00 1.48 -3.63
CA PRO A 89 -21.19 0.39 -2.66
C PRO A 89 -22.17 -0.71 -3.13
N SER A 90 -22.89 -0.50 -4.23
CA SER A 90 -23.79 -1.50 -4.81
C SER A 90 -23.13 -2.34 -5.91
N LEU A 91 -21.89 -2.01 -6.28
CA LEU A 91 -21.14 -2.68 -7.33
C LEU A 91 -20.61 -4.04 -6.86
N ALA A 92 -21.44 -5.07 -6.98
CA ALA A 92 -21.07 -6.45 -6.60
C ALA A 92 -19.74 -6.93 -7.23
N MET A 93 -19.42 -6.48 -8.45
CA MET A 93 -18.17 -6.84 -9.12
C MET A 93 -16.92 -6.28 -8.42
N ALA A 94 -17.00 -5.15 -7.73
CA ALA A 94 -15.88 -4.62 -6.95
C ALA A 94 -15.57 -5.54 -5.75
N HIS A 95 -16.61 -5.96 -5.03
CA HIS A 95 -16.50 -6.92 -3.92
C HIS A 95 -15.95 -8.28 -4.39
N TRP A 96 -16.46 -8.79 -5.52
CA TRP A 96 -15.90 -9.98 -6.17
C TRP A 96 -14.42 -9.81 -6.52
N GLY A 97 -14.00 -8.63 -7.00
CA GLY A 97 -12.60 -8.34 -7.32
C GLY A 97 -11.69 -8.37 -6.09
N ILE A 98 -12.17 -7.91 -4.94
CA ILE A 98 -11.47 -8.02 -3.64
C ILE A 98 -11.30 -9.49 -3.27
N ALA A 99 -12.38 -10.27 -3.28
CA ALA A 99 -12.35 -11.69 -2.94
C ALA A 99 -11.44 -12.50 -3.88
N LEU A 100 -11.49 -12.23 -5.20
CA LEU A 100 -10.61 -12.82 -6.19
C LEU A 100 -9.13 -12.55 -5.87
N SER A 101 -8.81 -11.33 -5.49
CA SER A 101 -7.43 -10.89 -5.25
C SER A 101 -6.87 -11.40 -3.92
N LEU A 102 -7.73 -11.68 -2.94
CA LEU A 102 -7.40 -12.36 -1.69
C LEU A 102 -7.22 -13.88 -1.83
N GLY A 103 -7.68 -14.44 -2.96
CA GLY A 103 -7.56 -15.85 -3.31
C GLY A 103 -6.12 -16.40 -3.31
N PRO A 104 -5.95 -17.73 -3.27
CA PRO A 104 -4.62 -18.33 -3.38
C PRO A 104 -4.02 -18.01 -4.75
N ASN A 105 -2.71 -17.74 -4.78
CA ASN A 105 -1.94 -17.67 -6.01
C ASN A 105 -0.70 -18.57 -5.92
N ILE A 106 -0.01 -18.77 -7.05
CA ILE A 106 1.13 -19.69 -7.14
C ILE A 106 2.28 -19.35 -6.17
N ASN A 107 2.41 -18.08 -5.78
CA ASN A 107 3.46 -17.59 -4.89
C ASN A 107 3.00 -17.47 -3.43
N ARG A 108 1.68 -17.41 -3.19
CA ARG A 108 1.09 -17.22 -1.86
C ARG A 108 -0.17 -18.08 -1.71
N PRO A 109 -0.09 -19.20 -0.96
CA PRO A 109 -1.28 -19.94 -0.58
C PRO A 109 -2.19 -19.06 0.29
N MET A 110 -3.49 -19.35 0.25
CA MET A 110 -4.46 -18.59 1.04
C MET A 110 -4.38 -19.02 2.51
N ASP A 111 -4.12 -18.07 3.40
CA ASP A 111 -4.14 -18.28 4.85
C ASP A 111 -5.56 -18.09 5.42
N ALA A 112 -5.78 -18.49 6.69
CA ALA A 112 -7.10 -18.42 7.31
C ALA A 112 -7.68 -16.99 7.38
N ASN A 113 -6.82 -15.97 7.51
CA ASN A 113 -7.26 -14.58 7.56
C ASN A 113 -7.71 -14.11 6.18
N ALA A 114 -6.94 -14.43 5.13
CA ALA A 114 -7.30 -14.15 3.76
C ALA A 114 -8.60 -14.88 3.35
N HIS A 115 -8.76 -16.13 3.77
CA HIS A 115 -10.01 -16.88 3.61
C HIS A 115 -11.22 -16.13 4.21
N LYS A 116 -11.08 -15.67 5.46
CA LYS A 116 -12.14 -14.93 6.15
C LYS A 116 -12.43 -13.60 5.43
N ALA A 117 -11.40 -12.83 5.11
CA ALA A 117 -11.54 -11.55 4.43
C ALA A 117 -12.18 -11.70 3.05
N ALA A 118 -11.85 -12.74 2.28
CA ALA A 118 -12.45 -13.00 0.98
C ALA A 118 -13.94 -13.37 1.07
N TYR A 119 -14.36 -14.02 2.17
CA TYR A 119 -15.76 -14.33 2.44
C TYR A 119 -16.56 -13.09 2.89
N GLU A 120 -15.92 -12.18 3.61
CA GLU A 120 -16.54 -10.94 4.13
C GLU A 120 -16.55 -9.79 3.12
N ALA A 121 -15.77 -9.89 2.05
CA ALA A 121 -15.70 -8.92 0.96
C ALA A 121 -17.03 -8.85 0.19
#